data_AF-A0AAC9LG23-F1
#
_entry.id   AF-A0AAC9LG23-F1
#
_cell.length_a   1.000
_cell.length_b   1.000
_cell.length_c   1.000
_cell.angle_alpha   90.00
_cell.angle_beta   90.00
_cell.angle_gamma   90.00
#
_symmetry.space_group_name_H-M   'P 1'
#
loop_
_entity.id
_entity.type
_entity.pdbx_description
1 polymer ?
#
loop_
_entity_poly.entity_id
_entity_poly.type
_entity_poly.pdbx_seq_one_letter_code
_entity_poly.pdbx_strand_id
1 'polypeptide(L)'
;MTSRSTIRQPRRPRTGPAVWAALEVDDRSLFEHEFRAALEEVAETFDVGRLTEVVHRWRPHTVVTGCPPPNTGQRRAPVVQHDEADGIDWPPEAPDRA
;
A
#
# COMPACT_ATOMS: atom_id res chain seq x y z
N MET A 1 -0.92 18.32 -25.49
CA MET A 1 -0.90 18.40 -24.01
C MET A 1 -1.53 17.14 -23.46
N THR A 2 -0.72 16.16 -23.03
CA THR A 2 -1.21 14.91 -22.43
C THR A 2 -1.02 14.97 -20.92
N SER A 3 -2.11 15.20 -20.21
CA SER A 3 -2.16 15.22 -18.74
C SER A 3 -1.86 13.83 -18.20
N ARG A 4 -0.64 13.62 -17.68
CA ARG A 4 -0.33 12.47 -16.83
C ARG A 4 -1.05 12.64 -15.51
N SER A 5 -2.23 12.04 -15.36
CA SER A 5 -2.87 11.87 -14.06
C SER A 5 -1.97 11.01 -13.19
N THR A 6 -1.15 11.64 -12.35
CA THR A 6 -0.39 10.98 -11.30
C THR A 6 -1.37 10.60 -10.20
N ILE A 7 -2.02 9.44 -10.34
CA ILE A 7 -2.78 8.83 -9.24
C ILE A 7 -1.76 8.63 -8.10
N ARG A 8 -1.83 9.51 -7.09
CA ARG A 8 -1.03 9.35 -5.88
C ARG A 8 -1.46 8.04 -5.24
N GLN A 9 -0.57 7.05 -5.22
CA GLN A 9 -0.85 5.80 -4.53
C GLN A 9 -1.34 6.10 -3.11
N PRO A 10 -2.39 5.40 -2.63
CA PRO A 10 -2.89 5.62 -1.28
C PRO A 10 -1.74 5.37 -0.30
N ARG A 11 -1.51 6.35 0.58
CA ARG A 11 -0.44 6.24 1.58
C ARG A 11 -0.78 5.08 2.50
N ARG A 12 -0.04 3.97 2.41
CA ARG A 12 -0.21 2.83 3.33
C ARG A 12 -0.13 3.34 4.78
N PRO A 13 -1.10 2.98 5.64
CA PRO A 13 -1.08 3.37 7.04
C PRO A 13 0.27 3.05 7.68
N ARG A 14 0.81 3.99 8.46
CA ARG A 14 2.13 3.86 9.11
C ARG A 14 2.01 3.31 10.53
N THR A 15 1.11 2.36 10.73
CA THR A 15 0.76 1.86 12.07
C THR A 15 1.40 0.50 12.33
N GLY A 16 1.61 0.16 13.61
CA GLY A 16 2.13 -1.14 14.01
C GLY A 16 1.35 -2.32 13.43
N PRO A 17 0.01 -2.35 13.50
CA PRO A 17 -0.79 -3.42 12.88
C PRO A 17 -0.62 -3.53 11.36
N ALA A 18 -0.45 -2.40 10.65
CA ALA A 18 -0.23 -2.41 9.21
C ALA A 18 1.16 -2.95 8.85
N VAL A 19 2.18 -2.70 9.69
CA VAL A 19 3.50 -3.32 9.54
C VAL A 19 3.40 -4.82 9.81
N TRP A 20 2.85 -5.24 10.94
CA TRP A 20 2.69 -6.67 11.30
C TRP A 20 1.98 -7.47 10.21
N ALA A 21 0.88 -6.95 9.67
CA ALA A 21 0.10 -7.62 8.63
C ALA A 21 0.88 -7.79 7.31
N ALA A 22 1.89 -6.95 7.07
CA ALA A 22 2.71 -6.98 5.87
C ALA A 22 4.05 -7.71 6.07
N LEU A 23 4.36 -8.22 7.27
CA LEU A 23 5.56 -9.02 7.51
C LEU A 23 5.36 -10.49 7.12
N GLU A 24 6.47 -11.12 6.74
CA GLU A 24 6.59 -12.58 6.65
C GLU A 24 6.30 -13.24 8.00
N VAL A 25 5.87 -14.50 7.99
CA VAL A 25 5.48 -15.22 9.21
C VAL A 25 6.61 -15.28 10.23
N ASP A 26 7.85 -15.52 9.78
CA ASP A 26 9.02 -15.65 10.64
C ASP A 26 9.39 -14.31 11.33
N ASP A 27 9.13 -13.18 10.68
CA ASP A 27 9.46 -11.84 11.18
C ASP A 27 8.41 -11.30 12.16
N ARG A 28 7.16 -11.79 12.10
CA ARG A 28 6.05 -11.28 12.93
C ARG A 28 6.30 -11.41 14.42
N SER A 29 6.84 -12.54 14.86
CA SER A 29 7.09 -12.81 16.28
C SER A 29 8.15 -11.86 16.85
N LEU A 30 9.20 -11.58 16.06
CA LEU A 30 10.26 -10.67 16.48
C LEU A 30 9.76 -9.21 16.49
N PHE A 31 8.99 -8.81 15.48
CA PHE A 31 8.32 -7.50 15.49
C PHE A 31 7.39 -7.33 16.70
N GLU A 32 6.56 -8.34 17.00
CA GLU A 32 5.61 -8.25 18.11
C GLU A 32 6.32 -8.11 19.45
N HIS A 33 7.43 -8.83 19.64
CA HIS A 33 8.25 -8.71 20.84
C HIS A 33 8.82 -7.29 21.01
N GLU A 34 9.46 -6.74 19.96
CA GLU A 34 10.01 -5.38 20.00
C GLU A 34 8.92 -4.32 20.18
N PHE A 35 7.79 -4.48 19.49
CA PHE A 35 6.67 -3.54 19.54
C PHE A 35 6.01 -3.54 20.93
N ARG A 36 5.89 -4.72 21.57
CA ARG A 36 5.36 -4.84 22.93
C ARG A 36 6.29 -4.19 23.96
N ALA A 37 7.60 -4.45 23.87
CA ALA A 37 8.57 -3.82 24.76
C ALA A 37 8.54 -2.28 24.64
N ALA A 38 8.40 -1.76 23.42
CA ALA A 38 8.23 -0.32 23.20
C ALA A 38 6.91 0.22 23.79
N LEU A 39 5.81 -0.54 23.73
CA LEU A 39 4.55 -0.15 24.36
C LEU A 39 4.64 -0.10 25.88
N GLU A 40 5.35 -1.03 26.50
CA GLU A 40 5.61 -1.04 27.95
C GLU A 40 6.40 0.21 28.36
N GLU A 41 7.46 0.56 27.63
CA GLU A 41 8.24 1.77 27.85
C GLU A 41 7.39 3.05 27.68
N VAL A 42 6.51 3.10 26.66
CA VAL A 42 5.60 4.22 26.44
C VAL A 42 4.60 4.35 27.58
N ALA A 43 4.11 3.24 28.13
CA ALA A 43 3.18 3.27 29.25
C ALA A 43 3.80 3.87 30.52
N GLU A 44 5.12 3.72 30.69
CA GLU A 44 5.87 4.29 31.81
C GLU A 44 6.28 5.75 31.57
N THR A 45 6.69 6.09 30.35
CA THR A 45 7.35 7.37 30.03
C THR A 45 6.45 8.38 29.32
N PHE A 46 5.34 7.92 28.74
CA PHE A 46 4.50 8.65 27.79
C PHE A 46 5.23 9.15 26.53
N ASP A 47 6.45 8.66 26.26
CA ASP A 47 7.21 9.00 25.05
C ASP A 47 6.95 7.96 23.95
N VAL A 48 6.29 8.39 22.87
CA VAL A 48 6.00 7.55 21.69
C VAL A 48 7.16 7.47 20.69
N GLY A 49 8.29 8.12 20.98
CA GLY A 49 9.49 8.10 20.14
C GLY A 49 9.96 6.67 19.88
N ARG A 50 10.09 5.86 20.94
CA ARG A 50 10.57 4.48 20.81
C ARG A 50 9.63 3.60 19.98
N LEU A 51 8.32 3.74 20.18
CA LEU A 51 7.31 3.03 19.39
C LEU A 51 7.39 3.39 17.90
N THR A 52 7.62 4.67 17.63
CA THR A 52 7.79 5.19 16.27
C THR A 52 9.04 4.63 15.60
N GLU A 53 10.16 4.55 16.33
CA GLU A 53 11.39 3.94 15.85
C GLU A 53 11.23 2.47 15.45
N VAL A 54 10.54 1.66 16.28
CA VAL A 54 10.27 0.25 15.96
C VAL A 54 9.48 0.16 14.66
N VAL A 55 8.37 0.89 14.53
CA VAL A 55 7.56 0.90 13.30
C VAL A 55 8.38 1.32 12.08
N HIS A 56 9.28 2.30 12.21
CA HIS A 56 10.12 2.76 11.12
C HIS A 56 11.19 1.74 10.72
N ARG A 57 11.83 1.09 11.70
CA ARG A 57 12.87 0.09 11.48
C ARG A 57 12.35 -1.12 10.73
N TRP A 58 11.12 -1.56 11.03
CA TRP A 58 10.54 -2.78 10.46
C TRP A 58 9.92 -2.59 9.07
N ARG A 59 9.69 -1.35 8.64
CA ARG A 59 9.09 -1.06 7.31
C ARG A 59 9.81 -1.71 6.12
N PRO A 60 11.15 -1.68 6.00
CA PRO A 60 11.86 -2.29 4.88
C PRO A 60 11.69 -3.82 4.80
N HIS A 61 11.27 -4.46 5.88
CA HIS A 61 11.06 -5.91 5.97
C HIS A 61 9.65 -6.33 5.54
N THR A 62 8.76 -5.38 5.25
CA THR A 62 7.40 -5.69 4.81
C THR A 62 7.37 -6.17 3.37
N VAL A 63 6.66 -7.28 3.13
CA VAL A 63 6.46 -7.86 1.82
C VAL A 63 5.51 -6.96 1.04
N VAL A 64 5.97 -6.44 -0.10
CA VAL A 64 5.10 -5.75 -1.04
C VAL A 64 4.30 -6.80 -1.81
N THR A 65 3.20 -7.28 -1.22
CA THR A 65 2.18 -8.03 -1.95
C THR A 65 1.59 -7.07 -3.00
N GLY A 66 2.09 -7.10 -4.24
CA GLY A 66 1.50 -6.36 -5.36
C GLY A 66 2.41 -5.53 -6.27
N CYS A 67 3.74 -5.56 -6.15
CA CYS A 67 4.60 -5.08 -7.24
C CYS A 67 5.20 -6.28 -7.98
N PRO A 68 4.70 -6.64 -9.18
CA PRO A 68 5.50 -7.48 -10.06
C PRO A 68 6.84 -6.77 -10.32
N PRO A 69 7.98 -7.48 -10.37
CA PRO A 69 9.23 -6.87 -10.79
C PRO A 69 9.02 -6.20 -12.16
N PRO A 70 9.65 -5.04 -12.44
CA PRO A 70 9.59 -4.45 -13.77
C PRO A 70 10.12 -5.50 -14.75
N ASN A 71 9.24 -5.96 -15.65
CA ASN A 71 9.50 -7.02 -16.61
C ASN A 71 10.72 -6.66 -17.48
N THR A 72 11.90 -7.15 -17.12
CA THR A 72 13.10 -7.13 -17.95
C THR A 72 13.05 -8.31 -18.93
N GLY A 73 12.20 -8.22 -19.94
CA GLY A 73 12.02 -9.34 -20.85
C GLY A 73 11.12 -9.01 -22.04
N GLN A 74 11.66 -8.28 -23.01
CA GLN A 74 11.08 -8.21 -24.34
C GLN A 74 10.87 -9.62 -24.92
N ARG A 75 9.63 -9.94 -25.30
CA ARG A 75 9.35 -10.54 -26.60
C ARG A 75 7.98 -10.07 -27.07
N ARG A 76 7.99 -9.12 -28.01
CA ARG A 76 6.82 -8.69 -28.76
C ARG A 76 6.19 -9.90 -29.44
N ALA A 77 4.94 -10.21 -29.12
CA ALA A 77 4.03 -10.91 -30.03
C ALA A 77 3.13 -9.84 -30.69
N PRO A 78 2.81 -9.96 -31.99
CA PRO A 78 2.04 -8.95 -32.69
C PRO A 78 0.61 -8.88 -32.13
N VAL A 79 0.18 -7.67 -31.77
CA VAL A 79 -1.20 -7.38 -31.36
C VAL A 79 -2.09 -7.54 -32.60
N VAL A 80 -3.00 -8.51 -32.57
CA VAL A 80 -4.14 -8.53 -33.49
C VAL A 80 -5.16 -7.56 -32.90
N GLN A 81 -5.36 -6.44 -33.59
CA GLN A 81 -6.42 -5.50 -33.27
C GLN A 81 -7.76 -6.15 -33.63
N HIS A 82 -8.62 -6.37 -32.64
CA HIS A 82 -10.06 -6.38 -32.88
C HIS A 82 -10.61 -5.08 -32.31
N ASP A 83 -10.84 -4.16 -33.24
CA ASP A 83 -11.81 -3.09 -33.20
C ASP A 83 -13.20 -3.74 -33.09
N GLU A 84 -13.93 -3.49 -32.01
CA GLU A 84 -15.39 -3.36 -32.08
C GLU A 84 -15.83 -2.40 -30.98
N ALA A 85 -16.29 -1.25 -31.45
CA ALA A 85 -17.02 -0.27 -30.68
C ALA A 85 -18.33 -0.88 -30.21
N ASP A 86 -18.58 -0.88 -28.90
CA ASP A 86 -19.95 -0.95 -28.40
C ASP A 86 -20.12 0.01 -27.24
N GLY A 87 -21.09 0.91 -27.41
CA GLY A 87 -21.26 2.13 -26.66
C GLY A 87 -21.76 1.86 -25.25
N ILE A 88 -21.05 2.41 -24.27
CA ILE A 88 -21.54 2.49 -22.90
C ILE A 88 -22.46 3.71 -22.82
N ASP A 89 -23.75 3.49 -23.02
CA ASP A 89 -24.84 4.40 -22.67
C ASP A 89 -24.94 4.45 -21.12
N TRP A 90 -24.53 5.58 -20.53
CA TRP A 90 -24.65 5.85 -19.09
C TRP A 90 -25.52 7.09 -18.88
N PRO A 91 -26.45 7.11 -17.90
CA PRO A 91 -27.59 8.03 -17.89
C PRO A 91 -27.23 9.43 -17.37
N PRO A 92 -28.02 10.46 -17.73
CA PRO A 92 -27.81 11.83 -17.26
C PRO A 92 -28.34 12.05 -15.82
N GLU A 93 -27.40 12.50 -14.99
CA GLU A 93 -27.45 13.34 -13.79
C GLU A 93 -28.84 13.86 -13.32
N ALA A 94 -29.16 13.62 -12.04
CA ALA A 94 -30.38 14.05 -11.37
C ALA A 94 -30.47 15.58 -11.19
N PRO A 95 -31.68 16.19 -11.25
CA PRO A 95 -31.83 17.60 -10.93
C PRO A 95 -31.98 17.85 -9.42
N ASP A 96 -31.15 18.76 -8.94
CA ASP A 96 -31.28 19.53 -7.71
C ASP A 96 -32.68 20.16 -7.62
N ARG A 97 -33.40 19.91 -6.52
CA ARG A 97 -34.64 20.61 -6.20
C ARG A 97 -34.45 21.36 -4.88
N ALA A 98 -34.54 22.68 -5.01
CA ALA A 98 -34.62 23.69 -3.97
C ALA A 98 -35.72 23.45 -2.93
#